data_AF-A0A7S1T245-F1
#
_entry.id   AF-A0A7S1T245-F1
#
_cell.length_a   1.000
_cell.length_b   1.000
_cell.length_c   1.000
_cell.angle_alpha   90.00
_cell.angle_beta   90.00
_cell.angle_gamma   90.00
#
_symmetry.space_group_name_H-M   'P 1'
#
loop_
_entity.id
_entity.type
_entity.pdbx_description
1 polymer ?
#
loop_
_entity_poly.entity_id
_entity_poly.type
_entity_poly.pdbx_seq_one_letter_code
_entity_poly.pdbx_strand_id
1 'polypeptide(L)'
;DHSENLVTVERYVYFPSSGARLGYRGASLLDMNRDECSEMGMLTVVKDVLLRVHRAVFANCGDEVATQEGAAPSVSDVRFELEAEQRKVLTGCCLLFSHVIPLEQAPSSHRLWVMAKRFGARCVTTQGSTVTHVIARAAGTEKVQWAYRTRRRVVSPSWLEASCILWSRVPEADHALSSQPSS
;
A
#
# COMPACT_ATOMS: atom_id res chain seq x y z
N ASP A 1 1.65 -1.82 20.74
CA ASP A 1 2.12 -1.94 19.35
C ASP A 1 1.45 -0.83 18.55
N HIS A 2 2.21 0.05 17.88
CA HIS A 2 1.67 1.27 17.24
C HIS A 2 1.91 1.31 15.72
N SER A 3 2.29 0.17 15.14
CA SER A 3 2.62 0.01 13.71
C SER A 3 1.47 0.36 12.76
N GLU A 4 0.23 0.36 13.26
CA GLU A 4 -0.97 0.77 12.52
C GLU A 4 -1.10 2.28 12.32
N ASN A 5 -0.40 3.04 13.16
CA ASN A 5 -0.41 4.50 13.16
C ASN A 5 0.81 5.12 12.44
N LEU A 6 1.62 4.30 11.77
CA LEU A 6 2.84 4.75 11.11
C LEU A 6 2.63 4.96 9.61
N VAL A 7 3.14 6.07 9.09
CA VAL A 7 3.36 6.30 7.66
C VAL A 7 4.78 5.80 7.34
N THR A 8 4.88 4.77 6.52
CA THR A 8 6.18 4.23 6.10
C THR A 8 6.77 5.10 5.01
N VAL A 9 8.05 5.44 5.15
CA VAL A 9 8.78 6.30 4.22
C VAL A 9 10.05 5.56 3.80
N GLU A 10 10.40 5.64 2.52
CA GLU A 10 11.71 5.18 2.07
C GLU A 10 12.82 5.92 2.81
N ARG A 11 13.91 5.21 3.06
CA ARG A 11 15.05 5.77 3.77
C ARG A 11 15.77 6.79 2.87
N TYR A 12 15.79 8.04 3.28
CA TYR A 12 16.59 9.07 2.61
C TYR A 12 18.09 8.87 2.91
N VAL A 13 18.84 8.39 1.90
CA VAL A 13 20.30 8.17 1.97
C VAL A 13 21.00 9.04 0.93
N TYR A 14 21.32 10.28 1.31
CA TYR A 14 21.98 11.20 0.40
C TYR A 14 23.47 10.88 0.20
N PHE A 15 24.22 10.71 1.30
CA PHE A 15 25.67 10.49 1.26
C PHE A 15 26.05 8.99 1.28
N PRO A 16 27.10 8.57 0.54
CA PRO A 16 27.59 7.19 0.56
C PRO A 16 28.00 6.71 1.96
N SER A 17 28.63 7.58 2.74
CA SER A 17 29.08 7.29 4.11
C SER A 17 27.90 7.01 5.06
N SER A 18 26.75 7.65 4.83
CA SER A 18 25.51 7.39 5.57
C SER A 18 24.95 6.01 5.24
N GLY A 19 25.01 5.58 3.97
CA GLY A 19 24.54 4.26 3.55
C GLY A 19 25.27 3.12 4.26
N ALA A 20 26.60 3.20 4.34
CA ALA A 20 27.44 2.18 4.98
C ALA A 20 27.13 2.00 6.48
N ARG A 21 26.91 3.09 7.22
CA ARG A 21 26.53 3.05 8.65
C ARG A 21 25.17 2.43 8.89
N LEU A 22 24.30 2.49 7.89
CA LEU A 22 22.91 2.07 7.95
C LEU A 22 22.67 0.69 7.31
N GLY A 23 23.74 0.03 6.87
CA GLY A 23 23.67 -1.27 6.20
C GLY A 23 22.99 -1.21 4.82
N TYR A 24 22.82 -0.01 4.26
CA TYR A 24 22.24 0.17 2.92
C TYR A 24 23.29 -0.17 1.87
N ARG A 25 22.96 -1.11 0.97
CA ARG A 25 23.86 -1.60 -0.09
C ARG A 25 23.57 -1.02 -1.48
N GLY A 26 22.62 -0.10 -1.60
CA GLY A 26 22.32 0.59 -2.85
C GLY A 26 23.21 1.82 -3.09
N ALA A 27 23.12 2.40 -4.30
CA ALA A 27 23.74 3.68 -4.61
C ALA A 27 23.07 4.79 -3.78
N SER A 28 23.85 5.73 -3.25
CA SER A 28 23.31 6.91 -2.58
C SER A 28 22.76 7.92 -3.59
N LEU A 29 21.95 8.88 -3.13
CA LEU A 29 21.44 9.94 -4.02
C LEU A 29 22.59 10.75 -4.63
N LEU A 30 23.66 11.00 -3.86
CA LEU A 30 24.87 11.64 -4.36
C LEU A 30 25.56 10.82 -5.45
N ASP A 31 25.66 9.49 -5.31
CA ASP A 31 26.25 8.62 -6.34
C ASP A 31 25.43 8.64 -7.64
N MET A 32 24.11 8.78 -7.52
CA MET A 32 23.20 8.91 -8.66
C MET A 32 23.14 10.34 -9.22
N ASN A 33 23.86 11.29 -8.61
CA ASN A 33 23.83 12.73 -8.92
C ASN A 33 22.39 13.27 -9.03
N ARG A 34 21.54 12.85 -8.09
CA ARG A 34 20.14 13.25 -7.98
C ARG A 34 19.84 13.63 -6.54
N ASP A 35 18.84 14.48 -6.33
CA ASP A 35 18.22 14.64 -5.02
C ASP A 35 16.80 14.05 -5.09
N GLU A 36 16.03 14.20 -4.03
CA GLU A 36 14.63 13.86 -4.02
C GLU A 36 13.83 14.70 -5.03
N CYS A 37 12.92 14.02 -5.75
CA CYS A 37 12.03 14.68 -6.70
C CYS A 37 10.94 15.46 -5.95
N SER A 38 10.85 16.77 -6.17
CA SER A 38 9.82 17.61 -5.54
C SER A 38 8.38 17.29 -5.99
N GLU A 39 8.22 16.66 -7.15
CA GLU A 39 6.89 16.39 -7.73
C GLU A 39 6.43 14.95 -7.47
N MET A 40 7.34 13.99 -7.56
CA MET A 40 7.01 12.55 -7.50
C MET A 40 7.82 11.79 -6.44
N GLY A 41 8.58 12.51 -5.61
CA GLY A 41 9.37 11.93 -4.53
C GLY A 41 8.53 11.46 -3.35
N MET A 42 9.16 10.68 -2.47
CA MET A 42 8.50 10.08 -1.32
C MET A 42 7.97 11.13 -0.35
N LEU A 43 8.70 12.22 -0.11
CA LEU A 43 8.26 13.31 0.77
C LEU A 43 7.02 14.03 0.23
N THR A 44 6.88 14.16 -1.09
CA THR A 44 5.66 14.73 -1.69
C THR A 44 4.48 13.82 -1.44
N VAL A 45 4.66 12.51 -1.61
CA VAL A 45 3.64 11.52 -1.30
C VAL A 45 3.24 11.55 0.17
N VAL A 46 4.22 11.61 1.08
CA VAL A 46 3.99 11.72 2.53
C VAL A 46 3.26 13.01 2.88
N LYS A 47 3.70 14.15 2.32
CA LYS A 47 3.05 15.44 2.50
C LYS A 47 1.59 15.38 2.08
N ASP A 48 1.30 14.79 0.92
CA ASP A 48 -0.07 14.66 0.42
C ASP A 48 -0.92 13.76 1.32
N VAL A 49 -0.37 12.64 1.82
CA VAL A 49 -1.03 11.78 2.81
C VAL A 49 -1.37 12.56 4.08
N LEU A 50 -0.39 13.28 4.65
CA LEU A 50 -0.58 14.05 5.88
C LEU A 50 -1.62 15.16 5.69
N LEU A 51 -1.61 15.84 4.54
CA LEU A 51 -2.61 16.86 4.21
C LEU A 51 -4.01 16.27 4.03
N ARG A 52 -4.15 15.08 3.43
CA ARG A 52 -5.45 14.39 3.34
C ARG A 52 -6.00 14.04 4.72
N VAL A 53 -5.17 13.43 5.56
CA VAL A 53 -5.54 13.06 6.94
C VAL A 53 -5.89 14.31 7.75
N HIS A 54 -5.06 15.36 7.67
CA HIS A 54 -5.33 16.64 8.32
C HIS A 54 -6.69 17.20 7.88
N ARG A 55 -6.96 17.27 6.57
CA ARG A 55 -8.26 17.75 6.07
C ARG A 55 -9.42 16.90 6.58
N ALA A 56 -9.29 15.58 6.62
CA ALA A 56 -10.33 14.69 7.13
C ALA A 56 -10.62 14.94 8.63
N VAL A 57 -9.57 15.02 9.44
CA VAL A 57 -9.69 15.34 10.88
C VAL A 57 -10.39 16.68 11.09
N PHE A 58 -9.92 17.74 10.44
CA PHE A 58 -10.45 19.08 10.65
C PHE A 58 -11.80 19.33 9.98
N ALA A 59 -12.18 18.58 8.94
CA ALA A 59 -13.54 18.61 8.40
C ALA A 59 -14.56 18.04 9.40
N ASN A 60 -14.16 17.05 10.20
CA ASN A 60 -15.02 16.40 11.19
C ASN A 60 -15.01 17.13 12.55
N CYS A 61 -14.02 17.98 12.81
CA CYS A 61 -13.94 18.87 13.98
C CYS A 61 -14.59 20.24 13.74
N GLY A 62 -15.60 20.34 12.86
CA GLY A 62 -16.11 21.58 12.26
C GLY A 62 -16.14 22.82 13.17
N ASP A 63 -15.91 23.99 12.56
CA ASP A 63 -15.90 25.33 13.19
C ASP A 63 -16.89 25.44 14.38
N GLU A 64 -16.36 25.38 15.60
CA GLU A 64 -17.10 25.72 16.83
C GLU A 64 -17.31 27.23 16.97
N VAL A 65 -17.66 27.91 15.87
CA VAL A 65 -18.12 29.30 15.87
C VAL A 65 -19.60 29.33 15.47
N ALA A 66 -20.43 28.61 16.22
CA ALA A 66 -21.75 29.06 16.64
C ALA A 66 -22.49 27.94 17.40
N THR A 67 -22.95 28.28 18.61
CA THR A 67 -24.03 27.60 19.35
C THR A 67 -23.70 26.23 19.93
N GLN A 68 -23.09 26.20 21.12
CA GLN A 68 -23.75 25.76 22.37
C GLN A 68 -22.70 25.59 23.48
N GLU A 69 -22.86 26.36 24.56
CA GLU A 69 -22.09 26.22 25.79
C GLU A 69 -22.31 24.82 26.39
N GLY A 70 -21.26 23.99 26.45
CA GLY A 70 -21.21 22.80 27.30
C GLY A 70 -21.01 21.44 26.61
N ALA A 71 -20.92 21.35 25.28
CA ALA A 71 -20.51 20.11 24.60
C ALA A 71 -19.01 20.16 24.34
N ALA A 72 -18.25 19.19 24.86
CA ALA A 72 -16.84 19.06 24.53
C ALA A 72 -16.67 18.85 23.01
N PRO A 73 -15.66 19.47 22.36
CA PRO A 73 -15.41 19.24 20.95
C PRO A 73 -15.28 17.74 20.68
N SER A 74 -16.05 17.22 19.73
CA SER A 74 -15.86 15.86 19.25
C SER A 74 -14.58 15.83 18.43
N VAL A 75 -13.44 15.78 19.10
CA VAL A 75 -12.13 15.64 18.47
C VAL A 75 -12.15 14.31 17.72
N SER A 76 -12.16 14.36 16.39
CA SER A 76 -12.08 13.13 15.59
C SER A 76 -10.75 12.45 15.89
N ASP A 77 -10.78 11.17 16.28
CA ASP A 77 -9.56 10.42 16.57
C ASP A 77 -8.75 10.28 15.27
N VAL A 78 -7.57 10.88 15.26
CA VAL A 78 -6.64 10.83 14.11
C VAL A 78 -6.38 9.39 13.67
N ARG A 79 -6.40 8.42 14.58
CA ARG A 79 -6.22 6.99 14.27
C ARG A 79 -7.34 6.47 13.36
N PHE A 80 -8.57 6.85 13.64
CA PHE A 80 -9.73 6.46 12.84
C PHE A 80 -9.67 7.08 11.44
N GLU A 81 -9.31 8.36 11.33
CA GLU A 81 -9.16 9.03 10.03
C GLU A 81 -8.00 8.43 9.23
N LEU A 82 -6.90 8.08 9.90
CA LEU A 82 -5.75 7.43 9.30
C LEU A 82 -6.13 6.06 8.71
N GLU A 83 -6.86 5.24 9.47
CA GLU A 83 -7.40 3.96 9.00
C GLU A 83 -8.40 4.15 7.86
N ALA A 84 -9.25 5.18 7.93
CA ALA A 84 -10.22 5.49 6.88
C ALA A 84 -9.53 5.84 5.57
N GLU A 85 -8.47 6.66 5.61
CA GLU A 85 -7.65 6.98 4.44
C GLU A 85 -6.91 5.75 3.89
N GLN A 86 -6.32 4.91 4.75
CA GLN A 86 -5.67 3.65 4.34
C GLN A 86 -6.65 2.73 3.60
N ARG A 87 -7.87 2.56 4.13
CA ARG A 87 -8.87 1.68 3.53
C ARG A 87 -9.30 2.13 2.14
N LYS A 88 -9.25 3.43 1.82
CA LYS A 88 -9.64 3.95 0.49
C LYS A 88 -8.73 3.42 -0.61
N VAL A 89 -7.48 3.09 -0.31
CA VAL A 89 -6.45 2.72 -1.30
C VAL A 89 -6.83 1.49 -2.12
N LEU A 90 -7.26 0.41 -1.47
CA LEU A 90 -7.63 -0.85 -2.15
C LEU A 90 -9.11 -1.18 -2.02
N THR A 91 -9.95 -0.20 -1.69
CA THR A 91 -11.40 -0.38 -1.69
C THR A 91 -11.87 -0.92 -3.05
N GLY A 92 -12.75 -1.93 -3.02
CA GLY A 92 -13.24 -2.62 -4.21
C GLY A 92 -12.30 -3.69 -4.77
N CYS A 93 -11.09 -3.85 -4.22
CA CYS A 93 -10.19 -4.93 -4.61
C CYS A 93 -10.52 -6.22 -3.85
N CYS A 94 -10.63 -7.31 -4.58
CA CYS A 94 -10.58 -8.67 -4.07
C CYS A 94 -9.33 -9.38 -4.58
N LEU A 95 -8.46 -9.78 -3.64
CA LEU A 95 -7.15 -10.35 -3.91
C LEU A 95 -7.14 -11.87 -3.66
N LEU A 96 -6.51 -12.58 -4.58
CA LEU A 96 -6.19 -14.01 -4.46
C LEU A 96 -4.66 -14.19 -4.55
N PHE A 97 -4.08 -14.93 -3.62
CA PHE A 97 -2.63 -15.17 -3.59
C PHE A 97 -2.24 -16.50 -4.28
N SER A 98 -1.12 -16.51 -5.00
CA SER A 98 -0.55 -17.68 -5.66
C SER A 98 0.97 -17.74 -5.52
N HIS A 99 1.50 -18.78 -4.85
CA HIS A 99 2.94 -18.92 -4.54
C HIS A 99 3.55 -17.72 -3.80
N VAL A 100 2.74 -17.10 -2.93
CA VAL A 100 3.16 -15.99 -2.06
C VAL A 100 3.09 -16.40 -0.60
N ILE A 101 1.99 -17.04 -0.21
CA ILE A 101 1.74 -17.51 1.16
C ILE A 101 2.13 -19.00 1.22
N PRO A 102 3.01 -19.41 2.16
CA PRO A 102 3.33 -20.81 2.41
C PRO A 102 2.09 -21.65 2.75
N LEU A 103 2.07 -22.93 2.37
CA LEU A 103 0.92 -23.81 2.57
C LEU A 103 0.71 -24.15 4.05
N GLU A 104 1.78 -24.19 4.82
CA GLU A 104 1.81 -24.51 6.26
C GLU A 104 1.35 -23.32 7.12
N GLN A 105 1.22 -22.13 6.53
CA GLN A 105 0.85 -20.91 7.22
C GLN A 105 -0.62 -20.56 6.97
N ALA A 106 -1.35 -20.20 8.03
CA ALA A 106 -2.68 -19.63 7.91
C ALA A 106 -2.64 -18.35 7.04
N PRO A 107 -3.41 -18.25 5.94
CA PRO A 107 -3.33 -17.09 5.04
C PRO A 107 -3.57 -15.76 5.74
N SER A 108 -4.45 -15.74 6.76
CA SER A 108 -4.77 -14.56 7.55
C SER A 108 -3.61 -14.02 8.39
N SER A 109 -2.60 -14.83 8.72
CA SER A 109 -1.42 -14.38 9.47
C SER A 109 -0.28 -13.90 8.56
N HIS A 110 -0.40 -14.09 7.25
CA HIS A 110 0.64 -13.67 6.32
C HIS A 110 0.69 -12.15 6.20
N ARG A 111 1.89 -11.55 6.26
CA ARG A 111 2.08 -10.09 6.25
C ARG A 111 1.33 -9.39 5.12
N LEU A 112 1.43 -9.89 3.89
CA LEU A 112 0.75 -9.29 2.74
C LEU A 112 -0.77 -9.40 2.80
N TRP A 113 -1.31 -10.44 3.44
CA TRP A 113 -2.74 -10.59 3.64
C TRP A 113 -3.27 -9.55 4.62
N VAL A 114 -2.59 -9.41 5.77
CA VAL A 114 -2.93 -8.42 6.80
C VAL A 114 -2.83 -7.01 6.22
N MET A 115 -1.74 -6.72 5.50
CA MET A 115 -1.51 -5.44 4.84
C MET A 115 -2.62 -5.11 3.82
N ALA A 116 -2.99 -6.05 2.96
CA ALA A 116 -4.08 -5.86 2.01
C ALA A 116 -5.42 -5.54 2.69
N LYS A 117 -5.76 -6.28 3.75
CA LYS A 117 -6.99 -6.08 4.53
C LYS A 117 -7.02 -4.69 5.18
N ARG A 118 -5.90 -4.27 5.78
CA ARG A 118 -5.74 -2.94 6.40
C ARG A 118 -5.98 -1.81 5.40
N PHE A 119 -5.49 -1.97 4.17
CA PHE A 119 -5.70 -1.00 3.09
C PHE A 119 -7.03 -1.18 2.34
N GLY A 120 -7.99 -1.90 2.93
CA GLY A 120 -9.38 -1.96 2.46
C GLY A 120 -9.67 -3.02 1.39
N ALA A 121 -8.71 -3.89 1.06
CA ALA A 121 -8.96 -5.01 0.18
C ALA A 121 -9.68 -6.17 0.90
N ARG A 122 -10.43 -6.96 0.14
CA ARG A 122 -10.87 -8.29 0.56
C ARG A 122 -9.87 -9.33 0.07
N CYS A 123 -9.56 -10.29 0.91
CA CYS A 123 -8.67 -11.40 0.54
C CYS A 123 -9.47 -12.71 0.52
N VAL A 124 -9.21 -13.56 -0.47
CA VAL A 124 -9.81 -14.89 -0.60
C VAL A 124 -8.75 -15.95 -0.90
N THR A 125 -9.06 -17.20 -0.57
CA THR A 125 -8.17 -18.35 -0.79
C THR A 125 -8.52 -19.13 -2.05
N THR A 126 -9.75 -18.99 -2.54
CA THR A 126 -10.31 -19.71 -3.68
C THR A 126 -10.59 -18.79 -4.88
N GLN A 127 -10.60 -19.38 -6.07
CA GLN A 127 -10.99 -18.69 -7.29
C GLN A 127 -12.49 -18.38 -7.26
N GLY A 128 -12.90 -17.24 -7.82
CA GLY A 128 -14.32 -16.86 -7.86
C GLY A 128 -14.58 -15.62 -8.69
N SER A 129 -15.85 -15.41 -9.05
CA SER A 129 -16.30 -14.27 -9.88
C SER A 129 -15.98 -12.91 -9.25
N THR A 130 -15.85 -12.87 -7.93
CA THR A 130 -15.58 -11.65 -7.17
C THR A 130 -14.10 -11.26 -7.11
N VAL A 131 -13.19 -12.14 -7.54
CA VAL A 131 -11.74 -11.85 -7.54
C VAL A 131 -11.42 -10.85 -8.64
N THR A 132 -10.61 -9.85 -8.29
CA THR A 132 -10.20 -8.76 -9.19
C THR A 132 -8.72 -8.87 -9.56
N HIS A 133 -7.88 -9.28 -8.61
CA HIS A 133 -6.43 -9.38 -8.78
C HIS A 133 -5.93 -10.72 -8.25
N VAL A 134 -4.94 -11.27 -8.96
CA VAL A 134 -4.11 -12.38 -8.49
C VAL A 134 -2.72 -11.85 -8.19
N ILE A 135 -2.30 -11.95 -6.94
CA ILE A 135 -0.96 -11.61 -6.49
C ILE A 135 -0.10 -12.87 -6.58
N ALA A 136 0.90 -12.85 -7.46
CA ALA A 136 1.69 -14.04 -7.77
C ALA A 136 3.18 -13.73 -7.93
N ARG A 137 4.04 -14.70 -7.62
CA ARG A 137 5.50 -14.61 -7.90
C ARG A 137 5.92 -15.32 -9.20
N ALA A 138 5.06 -16.16 -9.75
CA ALA A 138 5.33 -16.95 -10.94
C ALA A 138 4.07 -17.06 -11.81
N ALA A 139 4.25 -17.07 -13.13
CA ALA A 139 3.14 -17.08 -14.10
C ALA A 139 2.59 -18.50 -14.41
N GLY A 140 3.32 -19.55 -14.05
CA GLY A 140 3.01 -20.94 -14.43
C GLY A 140 1.94 -21.65 -13.59
N THR A 141 1.19 -20.93 -12.77
CA THR A 141 0.30 -21.54 -11.76
C THR A 141 -1.14 -21.58 -12.27
N GLU A 142 -1.91 -22.58 -11.85
CA GLU A 142 -3.31 -22.70 -12.27
C GLU A 142 -4.14 -21.44 -11.95
N LYS A 143 -3.89 -20.81 -10.80
CA LYS A 143 -4.56 -19.56 -10.39
C LYS A 143 -4.23 -18.40 -11.34
N VAL A 144 -2.99 -18.31 -11.82
CA VAL A 144 -2.59 -17.28 -12.78
C VAL A 144 -3.17 -17.57 -14.16
N GLN A 145 -3.15 -18.82 -14.61
CA GLN A 145 -3.78 -19.22 -15.87
C GLN A 145 -5.30 -18.99 -15.88
N TRP A 146 -5.97 -19.26 -14.76
CA TRP A 146 -7.37 -18.91 -14.56
C TRP A 146 -7.61 -17.39 -14.64
N ALA A 147 -6.75 -16.59 -14.01
CA ALA A 147 -6.85 -15.14 -14.03
C ALA A 147 -6.75 -14.59 -15.46
N TYR A 148 -5.80 -15.08 -16.26
CA TYR A 148 -5.69 -14.68 -17.66
C TYR A 148 -6.93 -15.05 -18.48
N ARG A 149 -7.41 -16.29 -18.37
CA ARG A 149 -8.63 -16.74 -19.07
C ARG A 149 -9.87 -15.91 -18.70
N THR A 150 -9.96 -15.47 -17.45
CA THR A 150 -11.09 -14.69 -16.94
C THR A 150 -10.83 -13.17 -16.90
N ARG A 151 -9.75 -12.71 -17.56
CA ARG A 151 -9.35 -11.30 -17.67
C ARG A 151 -9.21 -10.58 -16.32
N ARG A 152 -8.71 -11.27 -15.30
CA ARG A 152 -8.32 -10.66 -14.02
C ARG A 152 -6.91 -10.12 -14.10
N ARG A 153 -6.59 -9.12 -13.26
CA ARG A 153 -5.25 -8.54 -13.22
C ARG A 153 -4.30 -9.50 -12.51
N VAL A 154 -3.15 -9.76 -13.11
CA VAL A 154 -2.08 -10.58 -12.52
C VAL A 154 -0.91 -9.67 -12.24
N VAL A 155 -0.54 -9.54 -10.97
CA VAL A 155 0.50 -8.62 -10.51
C VAL A 155 1.43 -9.30 -9.51
N SER A 156 2.65 -8.80 -9.42
CA SER A 156 3.62 -9.22 -8.42
C SER A 156 3.30 -8.63 -7.02
N PRO A 157 3.87 -9.18 -5.92
CA PRO A 157 3.71 -8.63 -4.58
C PRO A 157 4.08 -7.15 -4.46
N SER A 158 5.02 -6.66 -5.28
CA SER A 158 5.47 -5.27 -5.24
C SER A 158 4.36 -4.28 -5.60
N TRP A 159 3.33 -4.68 -6.36
CA TRP A 159 2.16 -3.83 -6.62
C TRP A 159 1.42 -3.48 -5.33
N LEU A 160 1.21 -4.48 -4.48
CA LEU A 160 0.50 -4.31 -3.21
C LEU A 160 1.35 -3.49 -2.24
N GLU A 161 2.65 -3.80 -2.17
CA GLU A 161 3.60 -3.05 -1.32
C GLU A 161 3.71 -1.60 -1.74
N ALA A 162 3.93 -1.32 -3.03
CA ALA A 162 4.00 0.03 -3.57
C ALA A 162 2.69 0.79 -3.33
N SER A 163 1.53 0.15 -3.54
CA SER A 163 0.24 0.79 -3.29
C SER A 163 0.06 1.18 -1.82
N CYS A 164 0.50 0.31 -0.91
CA CYS A 164 0.44 0.56 0.53
C CYS A 164 1.47 1.62 0.99
N ILE A 165 2.66 1.67 0.38
CA ILE A 165 3.68 2.69 0.69
C ILE A 165 3.22 4.07 0.21
N LEU A 166 2.70 4.14 -1.03
CA LEU A 166 2.30 5.38 -1.66
C LEU A 166 0.90 5.86 -1.26
N TRP A 167 0.16 5.03 -0.50
CA TRP A 167 -1.24 5.27 -0.13
C TRP A 167 -2.11 5.62 -1.34
N SER A 168 -1.85 4.93 -2.44
CA SER A 168 -2.50 5.13 -3.72
C SER A 168 -2.41 3.84 -4.51
N ARG A 169 -3.48 3.46 -5.19
CA ARG A 169 -3.45 2.27 -6.03
C ARG A 169 -2.59 2.54 -7.26
N VAL A 170 -1.42 1.93 -7.30
CA VAL A 170 -0.50 2.09 -8.43
C VAL A 170 -0.99 1.32 -9.66
N PRO A 171 -0.59 1.71 -10.88
CA PRO A 171 -0.95 1.00 -12.10
C PRO A 171 -0.51 -0.48 -12.04
N GLU A 172 -1.42 -1.39 -12.40
CA GLU A 172 -1.11 -2.82 -12.36
C GLU A 172 -0.07 -3.21 -13.42
N ALA A 173 0.01 -2.46 -14.52
CA ALA A 173 0.92 -2.74 -15.64
C ALA A 173 2.40 -2.68 -15.22
N ASP A 174 2.76 -1.72 -14.36
CA ASP A 174 4.13 -1.51 -13.89
C ASP A 174 4.64 -2.66 -13.01
N HIS A 175 3.71 -3.50 -12.54
CA HIS A 175 3.98 -4.62 -11.65
C HIS A 175 3.47 -5.95 -12.21
N ALA A 176 3.13 -5.99 -13.50
CA ALA A 176 2.71 -7.21 -14.16
C ALA A 176 3.82 -8.27 -14.10
N LEU A 177 3.44 -9.54 -14.03
CA LEU A 177 4.43 -10.60 -14.17
C LEU A 177 4.96 -10.60 -15.60
N SER A 178 6.29 -10.65 -15.75
CA SER A 178 6.89 -10.89 -17.05
C SER A 178 6.31 -12.19 -17.61
N SER A 179 5.65 -12.10 -18.77
CA SER A 179 5.19 -13.27 -19.49
C SER A 179 6.41 -14.15 -19.77
N GLN A 180 6.34 -15.43 -19.39
CA GLN A 180 7.23 -16.43 -20.00
C GLN A 180 7.11 -16.29 -21.53
N PRO A 181 8.23 -16.42 -22.27
CA PRO A 181 8.19 -16.31 -23.72
C PRO A 181 7.20 -17.35 -24.27
N SER A 182 6.41 -16.93 -25.24
CA SER A 182 5.61 -17.84 -26.06
C SER A 182 6.56 -18.93 -26.59
N SER A 183 6.16 -20.18 -26.40
CA SER A 183 6.83 -21.35 -26.97
C SER A 183 7.10 -21.21 -28.46
#